data_AF-A0A3N5UCS4-F1
#
_entry.id   AF-A0A3N5UCS4-F1
#
_cell.length_a   1.000
_cell.length_b   1.000
_cell.length_c   1.000
_cell.angle_alpha   90.00
_cell.angle_beta   90.00
_cell.angle_gamma   90.00
#
_symmetry.space_group_name_H-M   'P 1'
#
loop_
_entity.id
_entity.type
_entity.pdbx_description
1 polymer ?
#
loop_
_entity_poly.entity_id
_entity_poly.type
_entity_poly.pdbx_seq_one_letter_code
_entity_poly.pdbx_strand_id
1 'polypeptide(L)'
;MNPVVRNWKQATLLIVLAFYTAFAAGPLFWTATMSLRTTTEIAHSPYALPEILHFHKFAEAWVDSSYNVYFSNSVKVVLSAVVIVTLIGGMAA
;
A
#
# COMPACT_ATOMS: atom_id res chain seq x y z
N MET A 1 -37.56 14.13 -2.42
CA MET A 1 -37.23 12.94 -1.61
C MET A 1 -37.24 13.35 -0.14
N ASN A 2 -37.94 12.63 0.74
CA ASN A 2 -38.03 13.00 2.17
C ASN A 2 -36.60 13.06 2.76
N PRO A 3 -36.22 14.14 3.49
CA PRO A 3 -34.88 14.30 4.08
C PRO A 3 -34.47 13.11 4.94
N VAL A 4 -35.42 12.47 5.62
CA VAL A 4 -35.17 11.25 6.41
C VAL A 4 -34.65 10.13 5.51
N VAL A 5 -35.33 9.83 4.40
CA VAL A 5 -34.96 8.76 3.46
C VAL A 5 -33.60 9.03 2.80
N ARG A 6 -33.27 10.31 2.55
CA ARG A 6 -31.95 10.70 2.02
C ARG A 6 -30.82 10.37 3.00
N ASN A 7 -31.00 10.71 4.28
CA ASN A 7 -29.98 10.49 5.31
C ASN A 7 -29.74 8.99 5.55
N TRP A 8 -30.79 8.16 5.52
CA TRP A 8 -30.65 6.70 5.64
C TRP A 8 -29.88 6.09 4.47
N LYS A 9 -30.18 6.51 3.23
CA LYS A 9 -29.41 6.06 2.05
C LYS A 9 -27.94 6.44 2.15
N GLN A 10 -27.64 7.66 2.59
CA GLN A 10 -26.26 8.11 2.79
C GLN A 10 -25.55 7.30 3.87
N ALA A 11 -26.20 7.03 5.00
CA ALA A 11 -25.65 6.19 6.06
C ALA A 11 -25.33 4.79 5.55
N THR A 12 -26.24 4.14 4.83
CA THR A 12 -26.00 2.82 4.22
C THR A 12 -24.81 2.85 3.25
N LEU A 13 -24.76 3.85 2.35
CA LEU A 13 -23.65 3.99 1.40
C LEU A 13 -22.31 4.18 2.12
N LEU A 14 -22.27 5.02 3.15
CA LEU A 14 -21.05 5.27 3.92
C LEU A 14 -20.58 4.03 4.68
N ILE A 15 -21.50 3.24 5.23
CA ILE A 15 -21.17 1.98 5.89
C ILE A 15 -20.55 1.00 4.89
N VAL A 16 -21.18 0.84 3.72
CA VAL A 16 -20.66 -0.06 2.66
C VAL A 16 -19.28 0.40 2.18
N LEU A 17 -19.11 1.71 1.94
CA LEU A 17 -17.83 2.29 1.57
C LEU A 17 -16.78 2.08 2.65
N ALA A 18 -17.10 2.28 3.93
CA ALA A 18 -16.17 2.08 5.03
C ALA A 18 -15.71 0.61 5.13
N PHE A 19 -16.61 -0.35 4.97
CA PHE A 19 -16.25 -1.77 4.92
C PHE A 19 -15.37 -2.10 3.72
N TYR A 20 -15.70 -1.59 2.53
CA TYR A 20 -14.89 -1.79 1.34
C TYR A 20 -13.49 -1.18 1.51
N THR A 21 -13.41 0.04 2.06
CA THR A 21 -12.13 0.69 2.36
C THR A 21 -11.33 -0.10 3.39
N ALA A 22 -11.95 -0.58 4.47
CA ALA A 22 -11.26 -1.42 5.46
C ALA A 22 -10.75 -2.73 4.84
N PHE A 23 -11.52 -3.34 3.94
CA PHE A 23 -11.11 -4.54 3.22
C PHE A 23 -9.94 -4.27 2.25
N ALA A 24 -9.98 -3.18 1.50
CA ALA A 24 -8.94 -2.83 0.53
C ALA A 24 -7.66 -2.28 1.19
N ALA A 25 -7.80 -1.40 2.18
CA ALA A 25 -6.68 -0.75 2.86
C ALA A 25 -6.14 -1.58 4.05
N GLY A 26 -6.93 -2.50 4.60
CA GLY A 26 -6.54 -3.34 5.73
C GLY A 26 -5.22 -4.11 5.50
N PRO A 27 -5.06 -4.82 4.37
CA PRO A 27 -3.80 -5.51 4.04
C PRO A 27 -2.61 -4.56 3.89
N LEU A 28 -2.82 -3.33 3.40
CA LEU A 28 -1.77 -2.32 3.28
C LEU A 28 -1.37 -1.78 4.66
N PHE A 29 -2.35 -1.48 5.51
CA PHE A 29 -2.12 -1.09 6.90
C PHE A 29 -1.36 -2.20 7.65
N TRP A 30 -1.77 -3.45 7.44
CA TRP A 30 -1.11 -4.61 8.02
C TRP A 30 0.35 -4.74 7.56
N THR A 31 0.59 -4.64 6.26
CA THR A 31 1.94 -4.68 5.69
C THR A 31 2.81 -3.54 6.23
N ALA A 32 2.24 -2.34 6.41
CA ALA A 32 2.93 -1.22 7.02
C ALA A 32 3.32 -1.53 8.49
N THR A 33 2.43 -2.11 9.29
CA THR A 33 2.78 -2.53 10.65
C THR A 33 3.87 -3.61 10.68
N MET A 34 3.83 -4.56 9.73
CA MET A 34 4.83 -5.61 9.62
C MET A 34 6.21 -5.09 9.21
N SER A 35 6.27 -4.06 8.37
CA SER A 35 7.53 -3.45 7.94
C SER A 35 8.36 -2.88 9.10
N LEU A 36 7.68 -2.50 10.20
CA LEU A 36 8.29 -1.94 11.41
C LEU A 36 8.73 -3.00 12.41
N ARG A 37 8.44 -4.28 12.19
CA ARG A 37 8.73 -5.40 13.09
C ARG A 37 10.01 -6.13 12.69
N THR A 38 10.58 -6.87 13.63
CA THR A 38 11.72 -7.77 13.34
C THR A 38 11.24 -9.16 12.90
N THR A 39 12.06 -9.90 12.16
CA THR A 39 11.70 -11.24 11.68
C THR A 39 11.40 -12.21 12.83
N THR A 40 12.11 -12.09 13.94
CA THR A 40 11.89 -12.88 15.16
C THR A 40 10.55 -12.55 15.80
N GLU A 41 10.20 -11.26 15.89
CA GLU A 41 8.91 -10.80 16.42
C GLU A 41 7.73 -11.31 15.58
N ILE A 42 7.86 -11.24 14.25
CA ILE A 42 6.83 -11.74 13.31
C ILE A 42 6.69 -13.26 13.43
N ALA A 43 7.80 -13.99 13.53
CA ALA A 43 7.79 -15.45 13.65
C ALA A 43 7.16 -15.93 14.97
N HIS A 44 7.37 -15.20 16.06
CA HIS A 44 6.79 -15.52 17.36
C HIS A 44 5.30 -15.17 17.44
N SER A 45 4.90 -14.01 16.92
CA SER A 45 3.51 -13.53 16.97
C SER A 45 3.06 -12.91 15.63
N PRO A 46 2.61 -13.74 14.67
CA PRO A 46 2.30 -13.29 13.31
C PRO A 46 1.17 -12.27 13.23
N TYR A 47 0.23 -12.23 14.18
CA TYR A 47 -0.93 -11.33 14.20
C TYR A 47 -0.89 -10.27 15.30
N ALA A 48 0.25 -10.13 16.01
CA ALA A 48 0.42 -9.06 16.97
C ALA A 48 0.73 -7.71 16.29
N LEU A 49 0.38 -6.63 16.99
CA LEU A 49 0.87 -5.29 16.67
C LEU A 49 2.36 -5.18 17.04
N PRO A 50 3.12 -4.25 16.43
CA PRO A 50 4.52 -4.02 16.76
C PRO A 50 4.69 -3.66 18.23
N GLU A 51 5.58 -4.37 18.92
CA GLU A 51 5.98 -4.03 20.29
C GLU A 51 6.87 -2.77 20.30
N ILE A 52 7.78 -2.69 19.32
CA ILE A 52 8.72 -1.58 19.13
C ILE A 52 8.71 -1.18 17.66
N LEU A 53 8.66 0.13 17.38
CA LEU A 53 8.68 0.65 16.01
C LEU A 53 10.13 0.79 15.52
N HIS A 54 10.56 -0.07 14.60
CA HIS A 54 11.94 -0.08 14.11
C HIS A 54 12.12 0.76 12.83
N PHE A 55 11.98 2.08 12.93
CA PHE A 55 12.16 2.99 11.77
C PHE A 55 13.57 2.98 11.16
N HIS A 56 14.61 2.67 11.95
CA HIS A 56 15.99 2.61 11.45
C HIS A 56 16.18 1.55 10.36
N LYS A 57 15.34 0.51 10.33
CA LYS A 57 15.39 -0.56 9.32
C LYS A 57 15.17 -0.04 7.91
N PHE A 58 14.44 1.06 7.73
CA PHE A 58 14.29 1.66 6.41
C PHE A 58 15.61 2.23 5.88
N ALA A 59 16.39 2.88 6.74
CA ALA A 59 17.70 3.41 6.37
C ALA A 59 18.70 2.28 6.12
N GLU A 60 18.71 1.27 6.99
CA GLU A 60 19.54 0.05 6.85
C GLU A 60 19.20 -0.71 5.56
N ALA A 61 17.92 -0.97 5.29
CA ALA A 61 17.51 -1.60 4.04
C ALA A 61 17.91 -0.78 2.82
N TRP A 62 17.80 0.55 2.90
CA TRP A 62 18.16 1.44 1.78
C TRP A 62 19.65 1.39 1.43
N VAL A 63 20.51 1.42 2.44
CA VAL A 63 21.97 1.52 2.29
C VAL A 63 22.62 0.13 2.20
N ASP A 64 22.31 -0.75 3.15
CA ASP A 64 23.02 -2.02 3.35
C ASP A 64 22.48 -3.15 2.48
N SER A 65 21.22 -3.07 2.03
CA SER A 65 20.60 -4.10 1.17
C SER A 65 20.60 -3.75 -0.32
N SER A 66 21.45 -2.81 -0.76
CA SER A 66 21.53 -2.35 -2.17
C SER A 66 20.19 -1.87 -2.77
N TYR A 67 19.24 -1.48 -1.92
CA TYR A 67 17.88 -1.13 -2.36
C TYR A 67 17.86 0.08 -3.29
N ASN A 68 18.80 1.01 -3.12
CA ASN A 68 19.00 2.13 -4.03
C ASN A 68 19.23 1.69 -5.49
N VAL A 69 19.98 0.61 -5.71
CA VAL A 69 20.26 0.07 -7.06
C VAL A 69 18.99 -0.53 -7.66
N TYR A 70 18.28 -1.36 -6.90
CA TYR A 70 17.04 -1.98 -7.37
C TYR A 70 15.97 -0.94 -7.66
N PHE A 71 15.76 0.03 -6.76
CA PHE A 71 14.82 1.12 -6.93
C PHE A 71 15.13 1.94 -8.20
N SER A 72 16.39 2.34 -8.38
CA SER A 72 16.81 3.12 -9.55
C SER A 72 16.65 2.34 -10.86
N ASN A 73 16.91 1.03 -10.86
CA ASN A 73 16.70 0.18 -12.02
C ASN A 73 15.22 0.06 -12.37
N SER A 74 14.35 -0.18 -11.39
CA SER A 74 12.91 -0.22 -11.59
C SER A 74 12.35 1.11 -12.12
N VAL A 75 12.80 2.25 -11.60
CA VAL A 75 12.40 3.58 -12.09
C VAL A 75 12.76 3.75 -13.57
N LYS A 76 14.00 3.43 -13.96
CA LYS A 76 14.44 3.50 -15.36
C LYS A 76 13.58 2.61 -16.27
N VAL A 77 13.33 1.38 -15.86
CA VAL A 77 12.52 0.41 -16.63
C VAL A 77 11.09 0.91 -16.78
N VAL A 78 10.42 1.27 -15.67
CA VAL A 78 9.02 1.74 -15.68
C VAL A 78 8.87 2.98 -16.56
N LEU A 79 9.75 3.98 -16.42
CA LEU A 79 9.69 5.18 -17.25
C LEU A 79 9.83 4.85 -18.74
N SER A 80 10.81 4.02 -19.10
CA SER A 80 11.01 3.61 -20.50
C SER A 80 9.81 2.84 -21.05
N ALA A 81 9.24 1.93 -20.25
CA ALA A 81 8.09 1.13 -20.64
C ALA A 81 6.84 2.00 -20.82
N VAL A 82 6.58 2.94 -19.90
CA VAL A 82 5.44 3.88 -20.01
C VAL A 82 5.56 4.71 -21.28
N VAL A 83 6.73 5.28 -21.57
CA VAL A 83 6.94 6.07 -22.81
C VAL A 83 6.64 5.23 -24.05
N ILE A 84 7.22 4.03 -24.14
CA ILE A 84 7.04 3.15 -25.30
C ILE A 84 5.56 2.73 -25.44
N VAL A 85 4.94 2.28 -24.35
CA VAL A 85 3.54 1.80 -24.36
C VAL A 85 2.57 2.93 -24.68
N THR A 86 2.78 4.14 -24.17
CA THR A 86 1.93 5.28 -24.51
C THR A 86 2.07 5.69 -25.97
N LEU A 87 3.29 5.69 -26.53
CA LEU A 87 3.50 5.99 -27.94
C LEU A 87 2.83 4.94 -28.84
N ILE A 88 3.08 3.65 -28.58
CA ILE A 88 2.49 2.57 -29.37
C ILE A 88 0.97 2.50 -29.19
N GLY A 89 0.48 2.57 -27.96
CA GLY A 89 -0.94 2.52 -27.63
C GLY A 89 -1.71 3.72 -28.20
N GLY A 90 -1.11 4.91 -28.18
CA GLY A 90 -1.67 6.10 -28.81
C GLY A 90 -1.69 6.04 -30.34
N MET A 91 -0.74 5.33 -30.97
CA MET A 91 -0.77 5.06 -32.41
C MET A 91 -1.78 3.96 -32.80
N ALA A 92 -2.21 3.13 -31.85
CA ALA A 92 -3.17 2.06 -32.05
C ALA A 92 -4.64 2.46 -31.76
N ALA A 93 -4.86 3.64 -31.17
CA ALA A 93 -6.17 4.25 -30.91
C ALA A 93 -6.64 5.10 -32.10
#